data_AF-A0A970G1N6-F1
#
_entry.id   AF-A0A970G1N6-F1
#
_cell.length_a   1.000
_cell.length_b   1.000
_cell.length_c   1.000
_cell.angle_alpha   90.00
_cell.angle_beta   90.00
_cell.angle_gamma   90.00
#
_symmetry.space_group_name_H-M   'P 1'
#
loop_
_entity.id
_entity.type
_entity.pdbx_description
1 polymer ?
#
loop_
_entity_poly.entity_id
_entity_poly.type
_entity_poly.pdbx_seq_one_letter_code
_entity_poly.pdbx_strand_id
1 'polypeptide(L)'
;IDGERIAFCKDAILYDEQPTSFRQSWLQRLRWAKGFYQVFAKYGGALVRAMIRRRSFACFDMLMIIVPSILLSFLGVFCSIVAAILGAALGVDVSPAARALLATAVNGYLLLFFVGGVTLMTEWKRIHCRPARKIALLFTFPIFQFTYIPVALAALVSHVEWKPIIHKEVKTLAEIRGEVRKVG
;
A
#
# COMPACT_ATOMS: atom_id res chain seq x y z
N ILE A 1 -9.29 -2.47 -24.03
CA ILE A 1 -8.70 -1.52 -25.01
C ILE A 1 -9.12 -2.03 -26.38
N ASP A 2 -9.45 -1.19 -27.36
CA ASP A 2 -9.95 -1.65 -28.68
C ASP A 2 -11.17 -2.59 -28.63
N GLY A 3 -12.10 -2.36 -27.68
CA GLY A 3 -13.27 -3.22 -27.46
C GLY A 3 -13.02 -4.47 -26.62
N GLU A 4 -11.76 -4.77 -26.28
CA GLU A 4 -11.43 -5.88 -25.40
C GLU A 4 -11.86 -5.60 -23.96
N ARG A 5 -12.48 -6.63 -23.35
CA ARG A 5 -12.94 -6.62 -21.97
C ARG A 5 -11.96 -7.44 -21.12
N ILE A 6 -11.49 -6.83 -20.04
CA ILE A 6 -10.67 -7.49 -19.03
C ILE A 6 -11.59 -8.03 -17.96
N ALA A 7 -11.42 -9.30 -17.58
CA ALA A 7 -12.18 -9.94 -16.52
C ALA A 7 -11.24 -10.56 -15.48
N PHE A 8 -11.67 -10.57 -14.23
CA PHE A 8 -10.95 -11.22 -13.14
C PHE A 8 -11.17 -12.75 -13.21
N CYS A 9 -10.07 -13.50 -13.27
CA CYS A 9 -10.10 -14.96 -13.16
C CYS A 9 -9.80 -15.38 -11.71
N LYS A 10 -10.84 -15.78 -10.98
CA LYS A 10 -10.75 -16.13 -9.55
C LYS A 10 -9.86 -17.35 -9.24
N ASP A 11 -9.73 -18.24 -10.22
CA ASP A 11 -9.03 -19.52 -10.07
C ASP A 11 -7.55 -19.41 -10.51
N ALA A 12 -7.16 -18.32 -11.16
CA ALA A 12 -5.77 -18.07 -11.53
C ALA A 12 -4.95 -17.73 -10.27
N ILE A 13 -3.92 -18.54 -10.00
CA ILE A 13 -2.99 -18.33 -8.88
C ILE A 13 -1.59 -18.13 -9.45
N LEU A 14 -1.00 -16.97 -9.15
CA LEU A 14 0.37 -16.63 -9.51
C LEU A 14 1.22 -16.56 -8.24
N TYR A 15 2.45 -17.08 -8.30
CA TYR A 15 3.46 -16.93 -7.25
C TYR A 15 4.57 -16.05 -7.80
N ASP A 16 4.98 -15.07 -7.00
CA ASP A 16 6.02 -14.11 -7.35
C ASP A 16 7.03 -13.98 -6.21
N GLU A 17 8.29 -13.77 -6.55
CA GLU A 17 9.36 -13.51 -5.59
C GLU A 17 9.26 -12.05 -5.11
N GLN A 18 9.05 -11.87 -3.81
CA GLN A 18 9.00 -10.54 -3.21
C GLN A 18 10.37 -10.13 -2.65
N PRO A 19 10.68 -8.81 -2.58
CA PRO A 19 11.92 -8.34 -1.99
C PRO A 19 12.08 -8.79 -0.53
N THR A 20 13.20 -9.44 -0.23
CA THR A 20 13.50 -9.91 1.13
C THR A 20 14.28 -8.89 1.97
N SER A 21 14.81 -7.84 1.34
CA SER A 21 15.49 -6.73 2.01
C SER A 21 14.64 -5.45 1.99
N PHE A 22 14.70 -4.70 3.09
CA PHE A 22 13.97 -3.43 3.19
C PHE A 22 14.42 -2.42 2.12
N ARG A 23 15.72 -2.38 1.80
CA ARG A 23 16.27 -1.50 0.76
C ARG A 23 15.69 -1.82 -0.63
N GLN A 24 15.60 -3.09 -1.00
CA GLN A 24 14.99 -3.47 -2.28
C GLN A 24 13.50 -3.15 -2.30
N SER A 25 12.78 -3.44 -1.20
CA SER A 25 11.38 -3.08 -1.05
C SER A 25 11.15 -1.57 -1.18
N TRP A 26 12.00 -0.75 -0.56
CA TRP A 26 11.94 0.71 -0.66
C TRP A 26 12.05 1.17 -2.12
N LEU A 27 13.06 0.69 -2.86
CA LEU A 27 13.27 1.06 -4.25
C LEU A 27 12.10 0.65 -5.16
N GLN A 28 11.51 -0.53 -4.94
CA GLN A 28 10.35 -0.99 -5.69
C GLN A 28 9.12 -0.13 -5.40
N ARG A 29 8.83 0.13 -4.12
CA ARG A 29 7.67 0.94 -3.71
C ARG A 29 7.79 2.40 -4.12
N LEU A 30 9.01 2.96 -4.12
CA LEU A 30 9.30 4.30 -4.64
C LEU A 30 8.90 4.41 -6.11
N ARG A 31 9.18 3.37 -6.91
CA ARG A 31 8.79 3.28 -8.32
C ARG A 31 7.28 3.21 -8.48
N TRP A 32 6.61 2.41 -7.68
CA TRP A 32 5.14 2.33 -7.70
C TRP A 32 4.51 3.68 -7.36
N ALA A 33 4.96 4.33 -6.28
CA ALA A 33 4.48 5.65 -5.89
C ALA A 33 4.69 6.70 -7.01
N LYS A 34 5.88 6.73 -7.63
CA LYS A 34 6.15 7.62 -8.78
C LYS A 34 5.22 7.32 -9.96
N GLY A 35 5.01 6.04 -10.28
CA GLY A 35 4.10 5.60 -11.34
C GLY A 35 2.67 6.07 -11.10
N PHE A 36 2.16 5.94 -9.87
CA PHE A 36 0.84 6.47 -9.50
C PHE A 36 0.75 7.98 -9.73
N TYR A 37 1.78 8.75 -9.35
CA TYR A 37 1.82 10.20 -9.62
C TYR A 37 1.80 10.51 -11.12
N GLN A 38 2.55 9.78 -11.93
CA GLN A 38 2.58 9.96 -13.39
C GLN A 38 1.23 9.65 -14.03
N VAL A 39 0.60 8.55 -13.62
CA VAL A 39 -0.74 8.17 -14.10
C VAL A 39 -1.78 9.18 -13.66
N PHE A 40 -1.75 9.62 -12.41
CA PHE A 40 -2.66 10.65 -11.90
C PHE A 40 -2.50 11.97 -12.67
N ALA A 41 -1.28 12.43 -12.89
CA ALA A 41 -1.00 13.65 -13.65
C ALA A 41 -1.53 13.57 -15.09
N LYS A 42 -1.39 12.41 -15.74
CA LYS A 42 -1.81 12.21 -17.13
C LYS A 42 -3.33 12.00 -17.29
N TYR A 43 -3.96 11.23 -16.38
CA TYR A 43 -5.33 10.74 -16.56
C TYR A 43 -6.32 11.21 -15.50
N GLY A 44 -5.87 11.75 -14.36
CA GLY A 44 -6.72 12.10 -13.21
C GLY A 44 -7.87 13.05 -13.58
N GLY A 45 -7.58 14.12 -14.32
CA GLY A 45 -8.62 15.06 -14.77
C GLY A 45 -9.64 14.44 -15.73
N ALA A 46 -9.20 13.54 -16.61
CA ALA A 46 -10.09 12.82 -17.52
C ALA A 46 -11.00 11.84 -16.76
N LEU A 47 -10.45 11.14 -15.76
CA LEU A 47 -11.19 10.24 -14.88
C LEU A 47 -12.25 10.98 -14.06
N VAL A 48 -11.91 12.11 -13.43
CA VAL A 48 -12.86 12.95 -12.68
C VAL A 48 -13.98 13.45 -13.61
N ARG A 49 -13.63 13.93 -14.80
CA ARG A 49 -14.61 14.43 -15.77
C ARG A 49 -15.54 13.32 -16.25
N ALA A 50 -15.01 12.12 -16.53
CA ALA A 50 -15.81 10.96 -16.94
C ALA A 50 -16.68 10.45 -15.80
N MET A 51 -16.17 10.42 -14.57
CA MET A 51 -16.92 10.07 -13.37
C MET A 51 -18.14 10.98 -13.21
N ILE A 52 -17.97 12.30 -13.30
CA ILE A 52 -19.08 13.25 -13.09
C ILE A 52 -20.05 13.25 -14.28
N ARG A 53 -19.53 13.41 -15.51
CA ARG A 53 -20.38 13.57 -16.70
C ARG A 53 -21.08 12.29 -17.12
N ARG A 54 -20.42 11.13 -16.97
CA ARG A 54 -20.96 9.82 -17.37
C ARG A 54 -21.46 9.00 -16.19
N ARG A 55 -21.38 9.52 -14.95
CA ARG A 55 -21.72 8.80 -13.70
C ARG A 55 -21.08 7.40 -13.64
N SER A 56 -19.85 7.29 -14.15
CA SER A 56 -19.15 6.00 -14.30
C SER A 56 -18.52 5.58 -12.98
N PHE A 57 -19.07 4.55 -12.35
CA PHE A 57 -18.51 3.95 -11.14
C PHE A 57 -17.11 3.35 -11.39
N ALA A 58 -16.87 2.81 -12.58
CA ALA A 58 -15.53 2.31 -12.96
C ALA A 58 -14.48 3.42 -12.97
N CYS A 59 -14.84 4.63 -13.41
CA CYS A 59 -13.92 5.78 -13.35
C CYS A 59 -13.67 6.24 -11.91
N PHE A 60 -14.68 6.14 -11.04
CA PHE A 60 -14.52 6.40 -9.61
C PHE A 60 -13.59 5.37 -8.94
N ASP A 61 -13.81 4.08 -9.18
CA ASP A 61 -13.00 3.00 -8.62
C ASP A 61 -11.51 3.13 -9.02
N MET A 62 -11.25 3.36 -10.32
CA MET A 62 -9.90 3.65 -10.80
C MET A 62 -9.30 4.92 -10.17
N LEU A 63 -10.11 5.97 -9.96
CA LEU A 63 -9.65 7.19 -9.32
C LEU A 63 -9.29 6.94 -7.85
N MET A 64 -10.03 6.12 -7.12
CA MET A 64 -9.75 5.77 -5.72
C MET A 64 -8.45 4.96 -5.54
N ILE A 65 -8.03 4.24 -6.59
CA ILE A 65 -6.75 3.51 -6.61
C ILE A 65 -5.58 4.46 -6.95
N ILE A 66 -5.79 5.37 -7.90
CA ILE A 66 -4.72 6.23 -8.45
C ILE A 66 -4.50 7.48 -7.63
N VAL A 67 -5.57 8.09 -7.11
CA VAL A 67 -5.47 9.14 -6.09
C VAL A 67 -4.86 8.44 -4.88
N PRO A 68 -3.64 8.82 -4.48
CA PRO A 68 -3.11 8.30 -3.25
C PRO A 68 -4.07 8.76 -2.16
N SER A 69 -4.81 7.84 -1.54
CA SER A 69 -5.61 8.06 -0.32
C SER A 69 -4.75 8.68 0.81
N ILE A 70 -3.46 8.44 0.69
CA ILE A 70 -2.35 9.10 1.37
C ILE A 70 -2.38 10.65 1.23
N LEU A 71 -2.77 11.26 0.11
CA LEU A 71 -2.83 12.72 -0.07
C LEU A 71 -3.89 13.40 0.81
N LEU A 72 -5.08 12.80 0.91
CA LEU A 72 -6.16 13.34 1.76
C LEU A 72 -5.78 13.23 3.24
N SER A 73 -5.20 12.09 3.62
CA SER A 73 -4.71 11.84 4.99
C SER A 73 -3.49 12.71 5.32
N PHE A 74 -2.62 12.96 4.33
CA PHE A 74 -1.48 13.87 4.48
C PHE A 74 -1.91 15.29 4.77
N LEU A 75 -2.98 15.79 4.14
CA LEU A 75 -3.44 17.15 4.39
C LEU A 75 -3.84 17.33 5.86
N GLY A 76 -4.60 16.38 6.43
CA GLY A 76 -4.99 16.42 7.84
C GLY A 76 -3.80 16.32 8.80
N VAL A 77 -2.86 15.43 8.52
CA VAL A 77 -1.61 15.29 9.28
C VAL A 77 -0.76 16.56 9.17
N PHE A 78 -0.62 17.11 7.97
CA PHE A 78 0.14 18.33 7.69
C PHE A 78 -0.44 19.53 8.44
N CYS A 79 -1.76 19.75 8.34
CA CYS A 79 -2.44 20.80 9.08
C CYS A 79 -2.25 20.64 10.60
N SER A 80 -2.31 19.41 11.11
CA SER A 80 -2.10 19.14 12.53
C SER A 80 -0.65 19.40 12.97
N ILE A 81 0.34 19.08 12.13
CA ILE A 81 1.75 19.40 12.40
C ILE A 81 1.96 20.92 12.40
N VAL A 82 1.44 21.63 11.39
CA VAL A 82 1.56 23.09 11.31
C VAL A 82 0.88 23.75 12.50
N ALA A 83 -0.31 23.31 12.89
CA ALA A 83 -1.01 23.81 14.07
C ALA A 83 -0.23 23.56 15.36
N ALA A 84 0.42 22.40 15.51
CA ALA A 84 1.27 22.12 16.66
C ALA A 84 2.51 23.04 16.71
N ILE A 85 3.17 23.27 15.57
CA ILE A 85 4.36 24.14 15.49
C ILE A 85 3.98 25.60 15.79
N LEU A 86 2.94 26.12 15.14
CA LEU A 86 2.46 27.49 15.37
C LEU A 86 1.95 27.66 16.80
N GLY A 87 1.21 26.68 17.33
CA GLY A 87 0.72 26.72 18.69
C GLY A 87 1.86 26.77 19.70
N ALA A 88 2.89 25.93 19.54
CA ALA A 88 4.07 25.97 20.40
C ALA A 88 4.83 27.31 20.30
N ALA A 89 4.97 27.87 19.09
CA ALA A 89 5.64 29.15 18.88
C ALA A 89 4.86 30.35 19.48
N LEU A 90 3.53 30.28 19.48
CA LEU A 90 2.64 31.34 19.96
C LEU A 90 2.18 31.14 21.41
N GLY A 91 2.62 30.07 22.09
CA GLY A 91 2.20 29.73 23.46
C GLY A 91 0.74 29.26 23.57
N VAL A 92 0.14 28.82 22.46
CA VAL A 92 -1.22 28.27 22.40
C VAL A 92 -1.19 26.77 22.68
N ASP A 93 -2.25 26.24 23.29
CA ASP A 93 -2.38 24.81 23.58
C ASP A 93 -2.28 23.93 22.31
N VAL A 94 -1.29 23.04 22.29
CA VAL A 94 -1.03 22.09 21.21
C VAL A 94 -1.74 20.75 21.41
N SER A 95 -2.41 20.54 22.55
CA SER A 95 -3.11 19.29 22.87
C SER A 95 -4.11 18.83 21.81
N PRO A 96 -4.88 19.71 21.11
CA PRO A 96 -5.80 19.27 20.07
C PRO A 96 -5.08 18.71 18.86
N ALA A 97 -3.99 19.36 18.43
CA ALA A 97 -3.17 18.92 17.31
C ALA A 97 -2.46 17.60 17.62
N ALA A 98 -1.90 17.45 18.82
CA ALA A 98 -1.29 16.20 19.27
C ALA A 98 -2.29 15.04 19.31
N ARG A 99 -3.50 15.27 19.85
CA ARG A 99 -4.58 14.26 19.85
C ARG A 99 -5.02 13.88 18.45
N ALA A 100 -5.13 14.85 17.53
CA ALA A 100 -5.50 14.58 16.14
C ALA A 100 -4.46 13.69 15.43
N LEU A 101 -3.17 13.98 15.63
CA LEU A 101 -2.08 13.16 15.08
C LEU A 101 -2.09 11.75 15.66
N LEU A 102 -2.19 11.62 16.98
CA LEU A 102 -2.24 10.32 17.66
C LEU A 102 -3.46 9.52 17.21
N ALA A 103 -4.64 10.12 17.20
CA ALA A 103 -5.87 9.45 16.76
C ALA A 103 -5.76 8.99 15.31
N THR A 104 -5.18 9.80 14.42
CA THR A 104 -4.98 9.41 13.02
C THR A 104 -4.04 8.21 12.90
N ALA A 105 -2.92 8.21 13.63
CA ALA A 105 -1.97 7.11 13.64
C ALA A 105 -2.57 5.82 14.22
N VAL A 106 -3.28 5.91 15.35
CA VAL A 106 -3.93 4.77 16.01
C VAL A 106 -5.04 4.20 15.13
N ASN A 107 -5.94 5.04 14.60
CA ASN A 107 -7.02 4.57 13.72
C ASN A 107 -6.47 3.95 12.43
N GLY A 108 -5.43 4.55 11.84
CA GLY A 108 -4.76 3.97 10.68
C GLY A 108 -4.14 2.60 10.97
N TYR A 109 -3.51 2.45 12.14
CA TYR A 109 -2.95 1.18 12.58
C TYR A 109 -4.04 0.12 12.76
N LEU A 110 -5.12 0.46 13.47
CA LEU A 110 -6.24 -0.45 13.74
C LEU A 110 -6.95 -0.87 12.46
N LEU A 111 -7.16 0.05 11.50
CA LEU A 111 -7.75 -0.26 10.20
C LEU A 111 -6.88 -1.25 9.41
N LEU A 112 -5.58 -0.99 9.31
CA LEU A 112 -4.65 -1.88 8.61
C LEU A 112 -4.52 -3.23 9.32
N PHE A 113 -4.53 -3.23 10.65
CA PHE A 113 -4.54 -4.45 11.44
C PHE A 113 -5.80 -5.27 11.19
N PHE A 114 -6.98 -4.63 11.17
CA PHE A 114 -8.24 -5.28 10.85
C PHE A 114 -8.24 -5.88 9.44
N VAL A 115 -7.85 -5.11 8.42
CA VAL A 115 -7.78 -5.59 7.03
C VAL A 115 -6.75 -6.72 6.87
N GLY A 116 -5.59 -6.59 7.50
CA GLY A 116 -4.57 -7.64 7.55
C GLY A 116 -5.09 -8.89 8.25
N GLY A 117 -5.89 -8.73 9.31
CA GLY A 117 -6.51 -9.81 10.07
C GLY A 117 -7.54 -10.56 9.23
N VAL A 118 -8.44 -9.83 8.56
CA VAL A 118 -9.40 -10.42 7.61
C VAL A 118 -8.65 -11.22 6.54
N THR A 119 -7.65 -10.63 5.89
CA THR A 119 -6.82 -11.31 4.89
C THR A 119 -6.16 -12.57 5.45
N LEU A 120 -5.62 -12.50 6.67
CA LEU A 120 -4.97 -13.63 7.30
C LEU A 120 -5.96 -14.78 7.61
N MET A 121 -7.18 -14.45 8.03
CA MET A 121 -8.23 -15.43 8.29
C MET A 121 -8.73 -16.09 7.00
N THR A 122 -9.03 -15.30 5.96
CA THR A 122 -9.58 -15.80 4.70
C THR A 122 -8.54 -16.61 3.92
N GLU A 123 -7.28 -16.19 3.96
CA GLU A 123 -6.17 -16.82 3.22
C GLU A 123 -5.30 -17.71 4.12
N TRP A 124 -5.80 -18.13 5.28
CA TRP A 124 -5.03 -18.87 6.27
C TRP A 124 -4.33 -20.10 5.68
N LYS A 125 -5.02 -20.85 4.81
CA LYS A 125 -4.50 -22.06 4.18
C LYS A 125 -3.53 -21.77 3.02
N ARG A 126 -3.60 -20.59 2.41
CA ARG A 126 -2.73 -20.20 1.27
C ARG A 126 -1.41 -19.58 1.71
N ILE A 127 -1.34 -19.08 2.95
CA ILE A 127 -0.12 -18.52 3.54
C ILE A 127 0.69 -19.66 4.17
N HIS A 128 1.74 -20.10 3.49
CA HIS A 128 2.57 -21.24 3.90
C HIS A 128 3.67 -20.81 4.89
N CYS A 129 3.30 -20.57 6.15
CA CYS A 129 4.27 -20.34 7.22
C CYS A 129 3.74 -20.84 8.58
N ARG A 130 4.62 -20.90 9.59
CA ARG A 130 4.25 -21.31 10.95
C ARG A 130 3.14 -20.40 11.51
N PRO A 131 2.10 -20.94 12.19
CA PRO A 131 1.00 -20.13 12.74
C PRO A 131 1.46 -18.96 13.62
N ALA A 132 2.45 -19.18 14.48
CA ALA A 132 3.02 -18.12 15.32
C ALA A 132 3.62 -16.97 14.47
N ARG A 133 4.27 -17.30 13.36
CA ARG A 133 4.85 -16.31 12.45
C ARG A 133 3.76 -15.52 11.70
N LYS A 134 2.65 -16.17 11.32
CA LYS A 134 1.48 -15.48 10.72
C LYS A 134 0.96 -14.37 11.64
N ILE A 135 0.72 -14.74 12.90
CA ILE A 135 0.17 -13.83 13.90
C ILE A 135 1.19 -12.73 14.21
N ALA A 136 2.47 -13.04 14.38
CA ALA A 136 3.50 -12.03 14.59
C ALA A 136 3.58 -11.03 13.42
N LEU A 137 3.50 -11.52 12.17
CA LEU A 137 3.55 -10.67 10.98
C LEU A 137 2.35 -9.71 10.90
N LEU A 138 1.17 -10.12 11.39
CA LEU A 138 -0.01 -9.26 11.44
C LEU A 138 0.24 -7.97 12.23
N PHE A 139 0.97 -8.03 13.35
CA PHE A 139 1.30 -6.82 14.13
C PHE A 139 2.33 -5.92 13.44
N THR A 140 3.26 -6.51 12.69
CA THR A 140 4.28 -5.76 11.94
C THR A 140 3.78 -5.19 10.62
N PHE A 141 2.70 -5.75 10.07
CA PHE A 141 2.14 -5.34 8.77
C PHE A 141 1.74 -3.86 8.73
N PRO A 142 0.97 -3.30 9.69
CA PRO A 142 0.66 -1.87 9.71
C PRO A 142 1.90 -0.99 9.79
N ILE A 143 2.91 -1.39 10.58
CA ILE A 143 4.17 -0.64 10.73
C ILE A 143 4.92 -0.61 9.39
N PHE A 144 5.03 -1.76 8.74
CA PHE A 144 5.62 -1.84 7.40
C PHE A 144 4.84 -0.98 6.40
N GLN A 145 3.51 -0.98 6.46
CA GLN A 145 2.69 -0.17 5.59
C GLN A 145 2.87 1.33 5.85
N PHE A 146 3.06 1.77 7.10
CA PHE A 146 3.39 3.17 7.40
C PHE A 146 4.71 3.64 6.79
N THR A 147 5.64 2.73 6.48
CA THR A 147 6.84 3.11 5.71
C THR A 147 6.54 3.59 4.28
N TYR A 148 5.32 3.39 3.76
CA TYR A 148 4.89 4.04 2.50
C TYR A 148 4.79 5.56 2.61
N ILE A 149 4.56 6.12 3.81
CA ILE A 149 4.47 7.57 4.02
C ILE A 149 5.77 8.25 3.58
N PRO A 150 6.95 7.91 4.15
CA PRO A 150 8.20 8.53 3.71
C PRO A 150 8.61 8.10 2.29
N VAL A 151 8.24 6.90 1.81
CA VAL A 151 8.45 6.51 0.40
C VAL A 151 7.68 7.42 -0.56
N ALA A 152 6.40 7.70 -0.27
CA ALA A 152 5.56 8.55 -1.10
C ALA A 152 6.11 9.98 -1.16
N LEU A 153 6.52 10.53 -0.01
CA LEU A 153 7.17 11.84 0.05
C LEU A 153 8.47 11.87 -0.76
N ALA A 154 9.33 10.85 -0.61
CA ALA A 154 10.55 10.73 -1.39
C ALA A 154 10.26 10.64 -2.90
N ALA A 155 9.20 9.94 -3.31
CA ALA A 155 8.83 9.78 -4.72
C ALA A 155 8.40 11.10 -5.39
N LEU A 156 7.90 12.08 -4.62
CA LEU A 156 7.57 13.40 -5.18
C LEU A 156 8.80 14.07 -5.81
N VAL A 157 9.92 14.07 -5.08
CA VAL A 157 11.16 14.74 -5.48
C VAL A 157 12.15 13.84 -6.23
N SER A 158 12.05 12.52 -6.07
CA SER A 158 13.02 11.60 -6.66
C SER A 158 12.77 11.37 -8.14
N HIS A 159 13.87 11.30 -8.91
CA HIS A 159 13.89 10.65 -10.21
C HIS A 159 14.04 9.14 -10.00
N VAL A 160 13.01 8.38 -10.36
CA VAL A 160 12.97 6.95 -10.09
C VAL A 160 13.29 6.18 -11.37
N GLU A 161 14.44 5.51 -11.36
CA GLU A 161 14.83 4.59 -12.42
C GLU A 161 14.44 3.15 -12.07
N TRP A 162 14.24 2.34 -13.11
CA TRP A 162 14.09 0.91 -12.89
C TRP A 162 15.43 0.32 -12.44
N LYS A 163 15.38 -0.44 -11.35
CA LYS A 163 16.51 -1.18 -10.81
C LYS A 163 16.10 -2.65 -10.70
N PRO A 164 16.93 -3.59 -11.18
CA PRO A 164 16.64 -5.01 -11.11
C PRO A 164 16.38 -5.46 -9.67
N ILE A 165 15.36 -6.29 -9.49
CA ILE A 165 15.18 -7.05 -8.25
C ILE A 165 16.00 -8.32 -8.42
N ILE A 166 16.85 -8.62 -7.44
CA ILE A 166 17.69 -9.81 -7.47
C ILE A 166 16.81 -10.98 -7.05
N HIS A 167 16.52 -11.86 -8.00
CA HIS A 167 15.82 -13.12 -7.78
C HIS A 167 16.87 -14.14 -7.34
N LYS A 168 16.64 -14.77 -6.19
CA LYS A 168 17.59 -15.73 -5.61
C LYS A 168 16.99 -17.11 -5.43
N GLU A 169 15.68 -17.24 -5.54
CA GLU A 169 14.94 -18.39 -5.04
C GLU A 169 14.02 -18.96 -6.13
N VAL A 170 14.54 -19.86 -6.96
CA VAL A 170 13.70 -20.62 -7.89
C VAL A 170 13.04 -21.76 -7.12
N LYS A 171 11.73 -21.64 -6.83
CA LYS A 171 10.97 -22.67 -6.12
C LYS A 171 9.88 -23.30 -6.97
N THR A 172 9.73 -24.60 -6.82
CA THR A 172 8.61 -25.33 -7.41
C THR A 172 7.34 -25.21 -6.55
N LEU A 173 6.16 -25.44 -7.14
CA LEU A 173 4.90 -25.42 -6.39
C LEU A 173 4.89 -26.46 -5.25
N ALA A 174 5.51 -27.62 -5.47
CA ALA A 174 5.63 -28.66 -4.45
C ALA A 174 6.42 -28.16 -3.23
N GLU A 175 7.54 -27.46 -3.47
CA GLU A 175 8.35 -26.86 -2.40
C GLU A 175 7.60 -25.78 -1.62
N ILE A 176 6.82 -24.94 -2.31
CA ILE A 176 6.00 -23.89 -1.68
C ILE A 176 4.90 -24.51 -0.80
N ARG A 177 4.28 -25.59 -1.27
CA ARG A 177 3.21 -26.29 -0.55
C ARG A 177 3.72 -27.22 0.55
N GLY A 178 5.03 -27.47 0.61
CA GLY A 178 5.62 -28.45 1.51
C GLY A 178 5.27 -29.90 1.13
N GLU A 179 4.92 -30.15 -0.14
CA GLU A 179 4.70 -31.48 -0.67
C GLU A 179 6.06 -32.16 -0.85
N VAL A 180 6.40 -33.09 0.05
CA VAL A 180 7.61 -33.91 -0.08
C VAL A 180 7.49 -34.73 -1.36
N ARG A 181 8.47 -34.63 -2.26
CA ARG A 181 8.61 -35.53 -3.42
C ARG A 181 8.54 -36.96 -2.89
N LYS A 182 7.43 -37.67 -3.15
CA LYS A 182 7.43 -39.14 -3.14
C LYS A 182 8.29 -39.57 -4.32
N VAL A 183 9.58 -39.75 -4.08
CA VAL A 183 10.47 -40.45 -5.00
C VAL A 183 10.06 -41.92 -4.90
N GLY A 184 9.35 -42.40 -5.92
CA GLY A 184 9.09 -43.81 -6.18
C GLY A 184 9.80 -44.21 -7.46
#